data_AF-A0A497GKA3-F1
#
_entry.id   AF-A0A497GKA3-F1
#
_cell.length_a   1.000
_cell.length_b   1.000
_cell.length_c   1.000
_cell.angle_alpha   90.00
_cell.angle_beta   90.00
_cell.angle_gamma   90.00
#
_symmetry.space_group_name_H-M   'P 1'
#
loop_
_entity.id
_entity.type
_entity.pdbx_description
1 polymer ?
#
loop_
_entity_poly.entity_id
_entity_poly.type
_entity_poly.pdbx_seq_one_letter_code
_entity_poly.pdbx_strand_id
1 'polypeptide(L)' 'MQPFANIPPIPSSREIMNAAVNYSWKAGAKTTRKIRAIVRVRRIEARRIERAGEYVRKRLREIAYAFPVIDELHPFL' A
#
# COMPACT_ATOMS: atom_id res chain seq x y z
N MET A 1 -6.06 -28.93 -4.84
CA MET A 1 -6.51 -27.54 -4.55
C MET A 1 -6.47 -26.75 -5.84
N GLN A 2 -7.44 -25.87 -6.09
CA GLN A 2 -7.48 -25.02 -7.29
C GLN A 2 -6.54 -23.82 -7.04
N PRO A 3 -5.40 -23.69 -7.76
CA PRO A 3 -4.31 -22.78 -7.37
C PRO A 3 -4.66 -21.29 -7.55
N PHE A 4 -5.70 -20.99 -8.33
CA PHE A 4 -6.14 -19.63 -8.63
C PHE A 4 -7.32 -19.17 -7.77
N ALA A 5 -7.86 -20.03 -6.88
CA ALA A 5 -9.08 -19.75 -6.12
C ALA A 5 -8.97 -18.55 -5.16
N ASN A 6 -7.76 -18.20 -4.72
CA ASN A 6 -7.52 -17.20 -3.69
C ASN A 6 -6.88 -15.90 -4.23
N ILE A 7 -6.96 -15.64 -5.53
CA ILE A 7 -6.41 -14.40 -6.10
C ILE A 7 -7.31 -13.22 -5.68
N PRO A 8 -6.77 -12.20 -4.99
CA PRO A 8 -7.52 -11.02 -4.64
C PRO A 8 -7.81 -10.18 -5.89
N PRO A 9 -8.89 -9.39 -5.90
CA PRO A 9 -9.19 -8.50 -7.02
C PRO A 9 -8.02 -7.54 -7.25
N ILE A 10 -7.55 -7.44 -8.50
CA ILE A 10 -6.44 -6.56 -8.88
C ILE A 10 -7.01 -5.17 -9.18
N PRO A 11 -6.74 -4.16 -8.34
CA PRO A 11 -7.14 -2.79 -8.62
C PRO A 11 -6.33 -2.21 -9.78
N SER A 12 -6.93 -1.29 -10.51
CA SER A 12 -6.25 -0.44 -11.49
C SER A 12 -5.20 0.46 -10.82
N SER A 13 -4.26 0.98 -11.62
CA SER A 13 -3.27 1.95 -11.14
C SER A 13 -3.92 3.16 -10.48
N ARG A 14 -5.01 3.68 -11.07
CA ARG A 14 -5.78 4.81 -10.52
C ARG A 14 -6.37 4.48 -9.14
N GLU A 15 -6.93 3.30 -8.97
CA GLU A 15 -7.49 2.87 -7.68
C GLU A 15 -6.41 2.72 -6.61
N ILE A 16 -5.26 2.11 -6.96
CA ILE A 16 -4.11 2.00 -6.04
C ILE A 16 -3.64 3.39 -5.61
N MET A 17 -3.46 4.31 -6.56
CA MET A 17 -3.00 5.67 -6.27
C MET A 17 -4.00 6.42 -5.39
N ASN A 18 -5.28 6.38 -5.73
CA ASN A 18 -6.33 7.03 -4.94
C ASN A 18 -6.39 6.46 -3.51
N ALA A 19 -6.30 5.14 -3.36
CA ALA A 19 -6.30 4.50 -2.06
C ALA A 19 -5.05 4.85 -1.25
N ALA A 20 -3.87 4.92 -1.88
CA ALA A 20 -2.61 5.33 -1.24
C ALA A 20 -2.68 6.77 -0.73
N VAL A 21 -3.20 7.69 -1.55
CA VAL A 21 -3.43 9.09 -1.16
C VAL A 21 -4.38 9.15 0.03
N ASN A 22 -5.55 8.52 -0.05
CA ASN A 22 -6.53 8.50 1.03
C ASN A 22 -5.98 7.89 2.33
N TYR A 23 -5.21 6.81 2.23
CA TYR A 23 -4.52 6.18 3.36
C TYR A 23 -3.50 7.13 4.00
N SER A 24 -2.72 7.82 3.18
CA SER A 24 -1.71 8.78 3.64
C SER A 24 -2.34 9.97 4.38
N TRP A 25 -3.48 10.49 3.93
CA TRP A 25 -4.16 11.63 4.56
C TRP A 25 -4.62 11.34 5.99
N LYS A 26 -4.88 10.07 6.32
CA LYS A 26 -5.15 9.63 7.70
C LYS A 26 -3.92 9.73 8.62
N ALA A 27 -2.73 10.00 8.09
CA ALA A 27 -1.53 10.30 8.86
C ALA A 27 -1.60 11.71 9.47
N GLY A 28 -2.34 11.84 10.56
CA GLY A 28 -2.30 13.03 11.41
C GLY A 28 -1.07 13.05 12.33
N ALA A 29 -0.48 14.23 12.54
CA ALA A 29 0.41 14.45 13.68
C ALA A 29 -0.43 14.79 14.92
N LYS A 30 -0.77 13.78 15.72
CA LYS A 30 -1.19 13.99 17.11
C LYS A 30 0.06 14.40 17.90
N THR A 31 0.31 15.69 18.05
CA THR A 31 1.38 16.18 18.93
C THR A 31 0.80 17.15 19.94
N THR A 32 1.04 16.86 21.22
CA THR A 32 0.66 17.69 22.37
C THR A 32 1.74 18.70 22.72
N ARG A 33 2.90 18.67 22.05
CA ARG A 33 4.05 19.54 22.34
C ARG A 33 4.01 20.78 21.45
N LYS A 34 4.37 21.96 22.00
CA LYS A 34 4.54 23.20 21.22
C LYS A 34 5.72 23.04 20.26
N ILE A 35 5.43 22.67 19.00
CA ILE A 35 6.40 22.59 17.90
C ILE A 35 6.14 23.77 16.95
N ARG A 36 7.20 24.35 16.38
CA ARG A 36 7.06 25.40 15.34
C ARG A 36 6.23 24.87 14.16
N ALA A 37 5.32 25.70 13.63
CA ALA A 37 4.38 25.31 12.59
C ALA A 37 5.08 24.67 11.36
N ILE A 38 6.16 25.29 10.88
CA ILE A 38 6.92 24.79 9.72
C ILE A 38 7.50 23.38 9.94
N VAL A 39 8.00 23.10 11.14
CA VAL A 39 8.56 21.78 11.49
C VAL A 39 7.45 20.74 11.57
N ARG A 40 6.28 21.13 12.12
CA ARG A 40 5.10 20.27 12.18
C ARG A 40 4.61 19.88 10.79
N VAL A 41 4.46 20.86 9.90
CA VAL A 41 4.02 20.64 8.51
C VAL A 41 5.00 19.73 7.79
N ARG A 42 6.30 20.02 7.84
CA ARG A 42 7.35 19.18 7.23
C ARG A 42 7.26 17.72 7.70
N ARG A 43 7.06 17.50 9.00
CA ARG A 43 6.93 16.15 9.58
C ARG A 43 5.66 15.44 9.12
N ILE A 44 4.55 16.16 8.98
CA ILE A 44 3.29 15.59 8.48
C ILE A 44 3.47 15.13 7.03
N GLU A 45 4.00 15.99 6.16
CA GLU A 45 4.18 15.64 4.75
C GLU A 45 5.15 14.47 4.55
N ALA A 46 6.28 14.46 5.27
CA ALA A 46 7.19 13.32 5.26
C ALA A 46 6.47 12.01 5.63
N ARG A 47 5.66 12.03 6.69
CA ARG A 47 4.88 10.87 7.13
C ARG A 47 3.83 10.44 6.10
N ARG A 48 3.23 11.38 5.37
CA ARG A 48 2.27 11.06 4.30
C ARG A 48 2.95 10.34 3.15
N ILE A 49 4.11 10.82 2.72
CA ILE A 49 4.91 10.19 1.66
C ILE A 49 5.27 8.75 2.06
N GLU A 50 5.77 8.56 3.29
CA GLU A 50 6.11 7.24 3.82
C GLU A 50 4.90 6.30 3.82
N ARG A 51 3.74 6.75 4.33
CA ARG A 51 2.51 5.94 4.39
C ARG A 51 1.94 5.61 3.02
N ALA A 52 1.99 6.55 2.08
CA ALA A 52 1.56 6.30 0.70
C ALA A 52 2.42 5.18 0.09
N GLY A 53 3.75 5.29 0.23
CA GLY A 53 4.67 4.27 -0.25
C GLY A 53 4.50 2.91 0.43
N GLU A 54 4.25 2.90 1.75
CA GLU A 54 3.96 1.68 2.50
C GLU A 54 2.71 0.96 1.98
N TYR A 55 1.63 1.71 1.75
CA TYR A 55 0.39 1.17 1.20
C TYR A 55 0.61 0.52 -0.17
N VAL A 56 1.27 1.24 -1.09
CA VAL A 56 1.54 0.73 -2.45
C VAL A 56 2.40 -0.53 -2.40
N ARG A 57 3.52 -0.51 -1.66
CA ARG A 57 4.41 -1.68 -1.54
C ARG A 57 3.68 -2.89 -0.96
N LYS A 58 2.85 -2.68 0.08
CA LYS A 58 2.06 -3.75 0.69
C LYS A 58 1.09 -4.34 -0.33
N ARG A 59 0.32 -3.50 -1.04
CA ARG A 59 -0.67 -3.97 -2.00
C ARG A 59 -0.04 -4.73 -3.18
N LEU A 60 1.06 -4.22 -3.73
CA LEU A 60 1.78 -4.90 -4.81
C LEU A 60 2.36 -6.24 -4.35
N ARG A 61 2.88 -6.29 -3.13
CA ARG A 61 3.38 -7.54 -2.54
C ARG A 61 2.27 -8.58 -2.34
N GLU A 62 1.12 -8.17 -1.82
CA GLU A 62 -0.06 -9.04 -1.68
C GLU A 62 -0.48 -9.63 -3.02
N ILE A 63 -0.52 -8.81 -4.08
CA ILE A 63 -0.86 -9.26 -5.42
C ILE A 63 0.21 -10.24 -5.92
N ALA A 64 1.49 -9.89 -5.86
CA ALA A 64 2.58 -10.73 -6.36
C ALA A 64 2.61 -12.12 -5.71
N TYR A 65 2.34 -12.21 -4.40
CA TYR A 65 2.33 -13.49 -3.68
C TYR A 65 0.99 -14.22 -3.69
N ALA A 66 -0.06 -13.63 -4.25
CA ALA A 66 -1.33 -14.31 -4.41
C ALA A 66 -1.38 -15.22 -5.65
N PHE A 67 -0.44 -15.05 -6.59
CA PHE A 67 -0.34 -15.89 -7.77
C PHE A 67 0.59 -17.07 -7.52
N PRO A 68 0.26 -18.27 -8.04
CA PRO A 68 1.19 -19.38 -8.05
C PRO A 68 2.39 -19.08 -8.96
N VAL A 69 3.56 -19.60 -8.61
CA VAL A 69 4.75 -19.52 -9.46
C VAL A 69 4.57 -20.48 -10.63
N ILE A 70 4.75 -20.00 -11.86
CA ILE A 70 4.50 -20.79 -13.09
C ILE A 70 5.34 -22.07 -13.10
N ASP A 71 6.59 -22.00 -12.67
CA ASP A 71 7.52 -23.14 -12.65
C ASP A 71 7.12 -24.24 -11.63
N GLU A 72 6.27 -23.91 -10.66
CA GLU A 72 5.74 -24.84 -9.65
C GLU A 72 4.36 -25.41 -10.04
N LEU A 73 3.77 -24.93 -11.14
CA LEU A 73 2.50 -25.42 -11.64
C LEU A 73 2.66 -26.74 -12.40
N HIS A 74 1.66 -27.60 -12.27
CA HIS A 74 1.56 -28.79 -13.10
C HIS A 74 1.38 -28.39 -14.58
N PRO A 75 2.01 -29.08 -15.55
CA PRO A 75 1.97 -28.69 -16.98
C PRO A 75 0.57 -28.65 -17.63
N PHE A 76 -0.44 -29.24 -16.98
CA PHE A 76 -1.82 -29.29 -17.45
C PHE A 76 -2.77 -28.36 -16.67
N LEU A 77 -2.22 -27.43 -15.87
CA LEU A 77 -2.97 -26.35 -15.21
C LEU A 77 -3.01 -25.08 -16.07
#